data_AF-A0A7L9RUH2-F1
#
_entry.id   AF-A0A7L9RUH2-F1
#
_cell.length_a   1.000
_cell.length_b   1.000
_cell.length_c   1.000
_cell.angle_alpha   90.00
_cell.angle_beta   90.00
_cell.angle_gamma   90.00
#
_symmetry.space_group_name_H-M   'P 1'
#
loop_
_entity.id
_entity.type
_entity.pdbx_description
1 polymer ?
#
loop_
_entity_poly.entity_id
_entity_poly.type
_entity_poly.pdbx_seq_one_letter_code
_entity_poly.pdbx_strand_id
1 'polypeptide(L)'
;MKHIAKSLFFTSILTVPSMFGAESKIADSMEGRYTTHSSVSIVDIVSQAGEFIRANDSQSAARVYADYAMHPDALWFHILFSVQMIERLGHFNIAIDVLKWSKIQSNTHYFKLSADAKILKLRQALDAQTNIDAQAPIPGIPLSVFKYLGTEFFQIRKSALQCKEAGYKQSAAELFLKLANHPESNHLIVFFAATNLLQMGELYYEKAIDLFKKFAGDSDIRSDAILSVADRVRQMGPAYHVQAVELYKMVTHHPNVTPQDMLQATLSIQEMGFDDDAIALYEELAAQKDTPFDLVFQIATKLIELGQLDMAVSVYKKSATQLPIDDIFRDLEKLKAMGLVYYPIVFETLKMLIDEPRDDVTDEQRGTLSFLMNCFIKYLPLLGKGVGYSSDSFTG
;
A
#
# COMPACT_ATOMS: atom_id res chain seq x y z
N MET A 1 -1.84 8.68 -29.12
CA MET A 1 -1.65 9.24 -27.75
C MET A 1 -2.92 9.81 -27.10
N LYS A 2 -3.83 10.48 -27.81
CA LYS A 2 -5.13 10.91 -27.22
C LYS A 2 -6.17 9.81 -26.94
N HIS A 3 -5.96 8.58 -27.43
CA HIS A 3 -6.83 7.42 -27.16
C HIS A 3 -6.30 6.47 -26.06
N ILE A 4 -5.07 6.65 -25.57
CA ILE A 4 -4.51 5.84 -24.47
C ILE A 4 -4.81 6.47 -23.10
N ALA A 5 -5.02 7.80 -23.05
CA ALA A 5 -5.41 8.50 -21.82
C ALA A 5 -6.87 8.26 -21.39
N LYS A 6 -7.76 7.78 -22.28
CA LYS A 6 -9.16 7.47 -21.94
C LYS A 6 -9.35 6.08 -21.33
N SER A 7 -8.43 5.14 -21.55
CA SER A 7 -8.50 3.78 -21.03
C SER A 7 -7.92 3.63 -19.62
N LEU A 8 -6.99 4.50 -19.22
CA LEU A 8 -6.42 4.53 -17.87
C LEU A 8 -7.28 5.31 -16.86
N PHE A 9 -8.32 6.00 -17.33
CA PHE A 9 -9.19 6.83 -16.50
C PHE A 9 -10.49 6.11 -16.07
N PHE A 10 -10.82 4.96 -16.68
CA PHE A 10 -12.05 4.22 -16.39
C PHE A 10 -11.87 3.07 -15.38
N THR A 11 -10.63 2.63 -15.13
CA THR A 11 -10.33 1.48 -14.26
C THR A 11 -10.17 1.85 -12.78
N SER A 12 -9.98 3.13 -12.45
CA SER A 12 -9.81 3.60 -11.07
C SER A 12 -11.13 3.90 -10.33
N ILE A 13 -12.28 3.71 -11.00
CA ILE A 13 -13.62 4.03 -10.47
C ILE A 13 -14.33 2.79 -9.89
N LEU A 14 -13.77 1.57 -10.00
CA LEU A 14 -14.46 0.33 -9.59
C LEU A 14 -13.80 -0.49 -8.46
N THR A 15 -12.79 0.02 -7.76
CA THR A 15 -12.10 -0.73 -6.69
C THR A 15 -12.00 0.00 -5.33
N VAL A 16 -12.99 0.83 -5.01
CA VAL A 16 -13.27 1.21 -3.60
C VAL A 16 -14.71 0.87 -3.17
N PRO A 17 -15.11 -0.42 -3.07
CA PRO A 17 -16.31 -0.77 -2.30
C PRO A 17 -16.05 -1.45 -0.94
N SER A 18 -14.82 -1.74 -0.53
CA SER A 18 -14.58 -2.61 0.65
C SER A 18 -14.31 -1.89 1.97
N MET A 19 -14.36 -0.55 2.04
CA MET A 19 -14.11 0.19 3.30
C MET A 19 -15.35 0.74 4.02
N PHE A 20 -16.57 0.62 3.46
CA PHE A 20 -17.78 1.16 4.09
C PHE A 20 -18.99 0.21 3.99
N GLY A 21 -18.95 -0.89 4.75
CA GLY A 21 -20.05 -1.86 4.85
C GLY A 21 -21.27 -1.41 5.68
N ALA A 22 -21.39 -0.11 6.02
CA ALA A 22 -22.47 0.41 6.87
C ALA A 22 -23.42 1.39 6.16
N GLU A 23 -23.20 1.71 4.89
CA GLU A 23 -23.97 2.77 4.21
C GLU A 23 -25.25 2.28 3.51
N SER A 24 -25.36 1.00 3.13
CA SER A 24 -26.56 0.48 2.46
C SER A 24 -27.83 0.59 3.33
N LYS A 25 -27.74 0.38 4.65
CA LYS A 25 -28.91 0.48 5.54
C LYS A 25 -29.33 1.92 5.86
N ILE A 26 -28.43 2.89 5.66
CA ILE A 26 -28.71 4.31 5.91
C ILE A 26 -29.22 4.97 4.62
N ALA A 27 -28.65 4.61 3.46
CA ALA A 27 -29.11 5.06 2.15
C ALA A 27 -30.56 4.62 1.86
N ASP A 28 -30.89 3.34 2.09
CA ASP A 28 -32.24 2.81 1.91
C ASP A 28 -33.27 3.45 2.88
N SER A 29 -32.81 3.96 4.03
CA SER A 29 -33.66 4.66 5.00
C SER A 29 -33.93 6.12 4.62
N MET A 30 -33.11 6.73 3.76
CA MET A 30 -33.20 8.15 3.42
C MET A 30 -33.83 8.42 2.05
N GLU A 31 -33.80 7.44 1.12
CA GLU A 31 -34.29 7.62 -0.25
C GLU A 31 -35.83 7.73 -0.36
N GLY A 32 -36.57 7.35 0.70
CA GLY A 32 -38.04 7.38 0.72
C GLY A 32 -38.68 8.71 1.14
N ARG A 33 -37.91 9.75 1.48
CA ARG A 33 -38.45 11.03 1.96
C ARG A 33 -37.67 12.16 1.33
N TYR A 34 -38.35 13.22 0.91
CA TYR A 34 -37.79 14.45 0.32
C TYR A 34 -37.57 14.41 -1.20
N THR A 35 -38.67 14.52 -1.94
CA THR A 35 -38.68 15.23 -3.21
C THR A 35 -39.16 16.66 -2.97
N THR A 36 -38.28 17.65 -3.19
CA THR A 36 -38.52 18.92 -3.92
C THR A 36 -37.53 20.04 -3.53
N HIS A 37 -36.99 20.67 -4.58
CA HIS A 37 -36.16 21.89 -4.71
C HIS A 37 -34.62 21.76 -4.60
N SER A 38 -33.97 21.98 -5.76
CA SER A 38 -32.53 21.99 -6.10
C SER A 38 -31.71 20.76 -5.69
N SER A 39 -31.66 19.76 -6.57
CA SER A 39 -30.85 18.55 -6.42
C SER A 39 -29.38 18.81 -6.79
N VAL A 40 -28.58 19.24 -5.82
CA VAL A 40 -27.14 18.92 -5.80
C VAL A 40 -26.99 17.79 -4.79
N SER A 41 -26.47 16.63 -5.20
CA SER A 41 -26.29 15.50 -4.30
C SER A 41 -25.24 15.85 -3.24
N ILE A 42 -25.43 15.37 -2.00
CA ILE A 42 -24.41 15.49 -0.94
C ILE A 42 -23.05 15.00 -1.45
N VAL A 43 -23.06 13.91 -2.24
CA VAL A 43 -21.88 13.31 -2.86
C VAL A 43 -21.12 14.30 -3.75
N ASP A 44 -21.84 15.12 -4.53
CA ASP A 44 -21.22 16.08 -5.45
C ASP A 44 -20.53 17.22 -4.68
N ILE A 45 -21.13 17.67 -3.58
CA ILE A 45 -20.59 18.72 -2.71
C ILE A 45 -19.36 18.21 -1.97
N VAL A 46 -19.40 16.98 -1.44
CA VAL A 46 -18.24 16.32 -0.80
C VAL A 46 -17.09 16.21 -1.79
N SER A 47 -17.39 15.75 -3.01
CA SER A 47 -16.41 15.58 -4.07
C SER A 47 -15.76 16.92 -4.43
N GLN A 48 -16.57 17.96 -4.62
CA GLN A 48 -16.12 19.29 -5.00
C GLN A 48 -15.28 19.97 -3.90
N ALA A 49 -15.70 19.86 -2.64
CA ALA A 49 -14.89 20.35 -1.51
C ALA A 49 -13.56 19.57 -1.40
N GLY A 50 -13.58 18.25 -1.62
CA GLY A 50 -12.39 17.41 -1.65
C GLY A 50 -11.43 17.77 -2.78
N GLU A 51 -11.94 18.21 -3.94
CA GLU A 51 -11.12 18.74 -5.03
C GLU A 51 -10.43 20.06 -4.66
N PHE A 52 -11.14 21.01 -4.04
CA PHE A 52 -10.53 22.27 -3.59
C PHE A 52 -9.50 22.07 -2.48
N ILE A 53 -9.76 21.15 -1.53
CA ILE A 53 -8.77 20.77 -0.50
C ILE A 53 -7.54 20.14 -1.15
N ARG A 54 -7.72 19.26 -2.15
CA ARG A 54 -6.59 18.67 -2.91
C ARG A 54 -5.81 19.71 -3.70
N ALA A 55 -6.48 20.77 -4.16
CA ALA A 55 -5.87 21.91 -4.86
C ALA A 55 -5.25 22.96 -3.90
N ASN A 56 -5.31 22.75 -2.58
CA ASN A 56 -4.86 23.72 -1.58
C ASN A 56 -5.61 25.08 -1.63
N ASP A 57 -6.82 25.11 -2.20
CA ASP A 57 -7.66 26.30 -2.32
C ASP A 57 -8.68 26.35 -1.18
N SER A 58 -8.21 26.83 -0.02
CA SER A 58 -8.99 26.87 1.21
C SER A 58 -10.18 27.84 1.15
N GLN A 59 -10.13 28.88 0.31
CA GLN A 59 -11.23 29.84 0.15
C GLN A 59 -12.38 29.24 -0.67
N SER A 60 -12.08 28.54 -1.76
CA SER A 60 -13.11 27.89 -2.56
C SER A 60 -13.72 26.69 -1.83
N ALA A 61 -12.91 25.92 -1.10
CA ALA A 61 -13.39 24.86 -0.22
C ALA A 61 -14.34 25.42 0.86
N ALA A 62 -13.98 26.54 1.49
CA ALA A 62 -14.82 27.20 2.49
C ALA A 62 -16.12 27.78 1.91
N ARG A 63 -16.14 28.21 0.65
CA ARG A 63 -17.36 28.68 -0.04
C ARG A 63 -18.33 27.54 -0.35
N VAL A 64 -17.86 26.45 -0.95
CA VAL A 64 -18.67 25.25 -1.18
C VAL A 64 -19.26 24.73 0.14
N TYR A 65 -18.47 24.81 1.20
CA TYR A 65 -18.90 24.47 2.54
C TYR A 65 -19.96 25.41 3.11
N ALA A 66 -19.83 26.73 2.92
CA ALA A 66 -20.79 27.72 3.40
C ALA A 66 -22.18 27.53 2.74
N ASP A 67 -22.22 27.13 1.47
CA ASP A 67 -23.46 26.84 0.74
C ASP A 67 -24.15 25.56 1.29
N TYR A 68 -23.38 24.57 1.74
CA TYR A 68 -23.90 23.34 2.35
C TYR A 68 -24.29 23.50 3.82
N ALA A 69 -23.65 24.42 4.55
CA ALA A 69 -23.81 24.59 5.99
C ALA A 69 -25.24 24.95 6.42
N MET A 70 -26.12 25.35 5.49
CA MET A 70 -27.54 25.57 5.78
C MET A 70 -28.37 24.28 5.95
N HIS A 71 -27.78 23.09 5.78
CA HIS A 71 -28.48 21.82 5.94
C HIS A 71 -28.48 21.33 7.42
N PRO A 72 -29.64 21.00 8.02
CA PRO A 72 -29.76 20.69 9.45
C PRO A 72 -29.01 19.43 9.93
N ASP A 73 -28.61 18.55 9.02
CA ASP A 73 -27.90 17.28 9.33
C ASP A 73 -26.38 17.33 9.09
N ALA A 74 -25.79 18.49 8.79
CA ALA A 74 -24.40 18.63 8.36
C ALA A 74 -23.32 18.49 9.47
N LEU A 75 -23.70 18.22 10.73
CA LEU A 75 -22.79 18.29 11.89
C LEU A 75 -21.59 17.33 11.80
N TRP A 76 -21.79 16.08 11.36
CA TRP A 76 -20.70 15.12 11.17
C TRP A 76 -19.73 15.57 10.08
N PHE A 77 -20.28 16.19 9.03
CA PHE A 77 -19.53 16.76 7.94
C PHE A 77 -18.67 17.95 8.41
N HIS A 78 -19.21 18.77 9.32
CA HIS A 78 -18.50 19.88 9.91
C HIS A 78 -17.29 19.46 10.75
N ILE A 79 -17.41 18.35 11.49
CA ILE A 79 -16.30 17.79 12.28
C ILE A 79 -15.20 17.24 11.36
N LEU A 80 -15.57 16.45 10.36
CA LEU A 80 -14.64 15.89 9.38
C LEU A 80 -13.90 16.97 8.60
N PHE A 81 -14.61 17.99 8.12
CA PHE A 81 -14.02 19.12 7.41
C PHE A 81 -13.06 19.91 8.30
N SER A 82 -13.46 20.17 9.55
CA SER A 82 -12.60 20.89 10.52
C SER A 82 -11.32 20.12 10.84
N VAL A 83 -11.40 18.80 10.99
CA VAL A 83 -10.23 17.93 11.19
C VAL A 83 -9.32 17.98 9.96
N GLN A 84 -9.86 17.89 8.74
CA GLN A 84 -9.04 18.00 7.53
C GLN A 84 -8.40 19.38 7.35
N MET A 85 -9.11 20.46 7.66
CA MET A 85 -8.57 21.83 7.63
C MET A 85 -7.42 22.03 8.63
N ILE A 86 -7.52 21.38 9.80
CA ILE A 86 -6.46 21.41 10.83
C ILE A 86 -5.27 20.54 10.41
N GLU A 87 -5.52 19.30 9.99
CA GLU A 87 -4.48 18.31 9.70
C GLU A 87 -3.71 18.59 8.42
N ARG A 88 -4.39 19.08 7.37
CA ARG A 88 -3.77 19.29 6.04
C ARG A 88 -3.34 20.72 5.78
N LEU A 89 -4.09 21.70 6.28
CA LEU A 89 -3.92 23.10 5.86
C LEU A 89 -3.43 24.02 6.97
N GLY A 90 -3.37 23.56 8.23
CA GLY A 90 -2.92 24.37 9.36
C GLY A 90 -3.79 25.60 9.64
N HIS A 91 -5.02 25.67 9.11
CA HIS A 91 -5.91 26.82 9.22
C HIS A 91 -6.85 26.71 10.43
N PHE A 92 -6.26 26.80 11.63
CA PHE A 92 -6.96 26.63 12.91
C PHE A 92 -8.12 27.63 13.13
N ASN A 93 -7.96 28.89 12.73
CA ASN A 93 -9.01 29.90 12.91
C ASN A 93 -10.28 29.59 12.10
N ILE A 94 -10.11 29.10 10.86
CA ILE A 94 -11.24 28.72 10.00
C ILE A 94 -11.95 27.49 10.57
N ALA A 95 -11.21 26.48 11.00
CA ALA A 95 -11.79 25.29 11.64
C ALA A 95 -12.53 25.64 12.95
N ILE A 96 -12.00 26.57 13.75
CA ILE A 96 -12.65 27.05 14.97
C ILE A 96 -13.93 27.81 14.64
N ASP A 97 -13.92 28.70 13.64
CA ASP A 97 -15.11 29.47 13.28
C ASP A 97 -16.20 28.59 12.70
N VAL A 98 -15.81 27.57 11.93
CA VAL A 98 -16.70 26.48 11.49
C VAL A 98 -17.33 25.73 12.67
N LEU A 99 -16.54 25.34 13.68
CA LEU A 99 -17.04 24.63 14.86
C LEU A 99 -17.90 25.52 15.79
N LYS A 100 -17.59 26.83 15.88
CA LYS A 100 -18.42 27.80 16.60
C LYS A 100 -19.77 27.98 15.90
N TRP A 101 -19.75 28.04 14.57
CA TRP A 101 -20.96 28.18 13.76
C TRP A 101 -21.85 26.94 13.90
N SER A 102 -21.28 25.73 13.87
CA SER A 102 -22.04 24.48 14.10
C SER A 102 -22.66 24.41 15.51
N LYS A 103 -22.00 24.98 16.53
CA LYS A 103 -22.51 25.09 17.91
C LYS A 103 -23.73 26.01 18.02
N ILE A 104 -23.85 27.03 17.17
CA ILE A 104 -25.02 27.93 17.13
C ILE A 104 -26.26 27.20 16.62
N GLN A 105 -26.09 26.22 15.72
CA GLN A 105 -27.20 25.43 15.16
C GLN A 105 -27.61 24.23 16.04
N SER A 106 -26.69 23.61 16.79
CA SER A 106 -26.94 22.35 17.50
C SER A 106 -27.59 22.48 18.89
N ASN A 107 -28.52 23.42 19.11
CA ASN A 107 -29.08 23.73 20.44
C ASN A 107 -30.07 22.67 21.01
N THR A 108 -29.94 21.41 20.61
CA THR A 108 -30.67 20.26 21.17
C THR A 108 -29.86 19.61 22.31
N HIS A 109 -30.56 19.27 23.39
CA HIS A 109 -30.04 19.02 24.74
C HIS A 109 -29.07 17.83 24.94
N TYR A 110 -28.69 17.08 23.90
CA TYR A 110 -28.03 15.78 24.07
C TYR A 110 -26.49 15.77 24.01
N PHE A 111 -25.82 16.87 23.63
CA PHE A 111 -24.36 16.85 23.36
C PHE A 111 -23.51 17.86 24.14
N LYS A 112 -24.11 18.58 25.09
CA LYS A 112 -23.49 19.74 25.77
C LYS A 112 -22.19 19.40 26.53
N LEU A 113 -22.11 18.23 27.17
CA LEU A 113 -21.03 17.92 28.13
C LEU A 113 -19.70 17.45 27.50
N SER A 114 -19.73 16.76 26.34
CA SER A 114 -18.51 16.22 25.70
C SER A 114 -17.81 17.24 24.79
N ALA A 115 -18.59 18.05 24.08
CA ALA A 115 -18.07 19.10 23.21
C ALA A 115 -17.46 20.25 24.01
N ASP A 116 -18.08 20.67 25.12
CA ASP A 116 -17.57 21.78 25.93
C ASP A 116 -16.21 21.45 26.58
N ALA A 117 -15.97 20.20 26.99
CA ALA A 117 -14.67 19.77 27.50
C ALA A 117 -13.56 19.79 26.43
N LYS A 118 -13.89 19.39 25.20
CA LYS A 118 -12.93 19.40 24.07
C LYS A 118 -12.67 20.82 23.54
N ILE A 119 -13.70 21.65 23.45
CA ILE A 119 -13.61 23.07 23.07
C ILE A 119 -12.83 23.86 24.13
N LEU A 120 -13.05 23.57 25.42
CA LEU A 120 -12.29 24.19 26.51
C LEU A 120 -10.81 23.82 26.44
N LYS A 121 -10.48 22.55 26.15
CA LYS A 121 -9.09 22.11 25.93
C LYS A 121 -8.44 22.78 24.72
N LEU A 122 -9.17 22.92 23.61
CA LEU A 122 -8.70 23.65 22.42
C LEU A 122 -8.49 25.14 22.70
N ARG A 123 -9.35 25.76 23.51
CA ARG A 123 -9.23 27.17 23.90
C ARG A 123 -8.06 27.40 24.85
N GLN A 124 -7.86 26.51 25.82
CA GLN A 124 -6.68 26.53 26.70
C GLN A 124 -5.37 26.34 25.93
N ALA A 125 -5.36 25.50 24.88
CA ALA A 125 -4.22 25.35 23.99
C ALA A 125 -3.96 26.63 23.15
N LEU A 126 -5.01 27.33 22.73
CA LEU A 126 -4.91 28.56 21.95
C LEU A 126 -4.46 29.77 22.79
N ASP A 127 -4.98 29.92 24.01
CA ASP A 127 -4.60 30.99 24.94
C ASP A 127 -3.13 30.83 25.43
N ALA A 128 -2.62 29.59 25.45
CA ALA A 128 -1.20 29.31 25.67
C ALA A 128 -0.31 29.70 24.46
N GLN A 129 -0.89 29.82 23.26
CA GLN A 129 -0.18 30.06 22.01
C GLN A 129 -0.17 31.53 21.59
N THR A 130 -1.24 32.29 21.86
CA THR A 130 -1.32 33.74 21.59
C THR A 130 -0.37 34.59 22.44
N ASN A 131 0.17 34.06 23.55
CA ASN A 131 1.20 34.73 24.35
C ASN A 131 2.63 34.56 23.82
N ILE A 132 2.84 33.78 22.74
CA ILE A 132 4.17 33.47 22.18
C ILE A 132 4.40 34.15 20.82
N ASP A 133 3.35 34.49 20.08
CA ASP A 133 3.43 35.01 18.70
C ASP A 133 3.87 36.49 18.57
N ALA A 134 4.51 37.06 19.60
CA ALA A 134 5.05 38.42 19.56
C ALA A 134 6.54 38.47 19.90
N GLN A 135 7.37 37.71 19.18
CA GLN A 135 8.74 38.09 18.75
C GLN A 135 9.43 36.93 18.01
N ALA A 136 10.18 37.27 16.96
CA ALA A 136 10.97 36.35 16.14
C ALA A 136 11.91 35.45 17.00
N PRO A 137 12.28 34.25 16.53
CA PRO A 137 13.17 33.39 17.31
C PRO A 137 14.55 34.04 17.44
N ILE A 138 14.92 34.40 18.67
CA ILE A 138 16.28 34.76 19.05
C ILE A 138 17.13 33.47 19.11
N PRO A 139 18.34 33.43 18.53
CA PRO A 139 19.22 32.28 18.65
C PRO A 139 19.64 32.09 20.12
N GLY A 140 19.39 30.92 20.71
CA GLY A 140 19.98 30.53 22.00
C GLY A 140 19.03 30.23 23.18
N ILE A 141 17.74 29.95 22.97
CA ILE A 141 16.86 29.58 24.10
C ILE A 141 17.11 28.11 24.53
N PRO A 142 17.41 27.84 25.81
CA PRO A 142 17.61 26.49 26.32
C PRO A 142 16.33 25.66 26.24
N LEU A 143 16.47 24.41 25.80
CA LEU A 143 15.40 23.42 25.68
C LEU A 143 14.62 23.13 26.99
N SER A 144 15.12 23.58 28.15
CA SER A 144 14.53 23.34 29.47
C SER A 144 13.18 24.03 29.71
N VAL A 145 12.74 24.94 28.84
CA VAL A 145 11.49 25.72 29.02
C VAL A 145 10.22 24.94 28.62
N PHE A 146 10.34 23.82 27.88
CA PHE A 146 9.19 23.17 27.20
C PHE A 146 8.59 21.94 27.91
N LYS A 147 8.81 21.77 29.22
CA LYS A 147 8.74 20.48 29.89
C LYS A 147 7.34 19.93 30.25
N TYR A 148 6.23 20.60 29.92
CA TYR A 148 4.90 20.13 30.32
C TYR A 148 3.90 20.25 29.17
N LEU A 149 3.30 19.11 28.77
CA LEU A 149 2.12 18.92 27.89
C LEU A 149 2.36 18.50 26.43
N GLY A 150 3.17 17.50 26.08
CA GLY A 150 3.28 17.04 24.66
C GLY A 150 3.64 18.17 23.66
N THR A 151 4.06 19.31 24.20
CA THR A 151 4.34 20.58 23.52
C THR A 151 5.71 20.47 22.89
N GLU A 152 6.68 19.86 23.58
CA GLU A 152 8.01 19.62 23.01
C GLU A 152 7.93 18.84 21.70
N PHE A 153 7.17 17.75 21.66
CA PHE A 153 6.99 16.94 20.44
C PHE A 153 6.42 17.76 19.28
N PHE A 154 5.32 18.49 19.52
CA PHE A 154 4.70 19.35 18.52
C PHE A 154 5.62 20.48 18.07
N GLN A 155 6.36 21.09 18.99
CA GLN A 155 7.31 22.17 18.69
C GLN A 155 8.51 21.67 17.90
N ILE A 156 9.03 20.46 18.17
CA ILE A 156 10.10 19.85 17.36
C ILE A 156 9.59 19.68 15.92
N ARG A 157 8.38 19.13 15.73
CA ARG A 157 7.80 18.95 14.39
C ARG A 157 7.63 20.27 13.65
N LYS A 158 7.04 21.28 14.31
CA LYS A 158 6.85 22.62 13.73
C LYS A 158 8.20 23.26 13.37
N SER A 159 9.17 23.20 14.27
CA SER A 159 10.51 23.77 14.06
C SER A 159 11.25 23.06 12.92
N ALA A 160 11.13 21.74 12.81
CA ALA A 160 11.76 20.97 11.73
C ALA A 160 11.27 21.42 10.34
N LEU A 161 9.95 21.60 10.20
CA LEU A 161 9.33 22.10 8.97
C LEU A 161 9.76 23.54 8.66
N GLN A 162 9.73 24.43 9.66
CA GLN A 162 10.17 25.82 9.49
C GLN A 162 11.65 25.91 9.07
N CYS A 163 12.53 25.12 9.68
CA CYS A 163 13.93 25.04 9.26
C CYS A 163 14.07 24.55 7.81
N LYS A 164 13.28 23.55 7.41
CA LYS A 164 13.28 23.01 6.04
C LYS A 164 12.83 24.07 5.03
N GLU A 165 11.71 24.74 5.29
CA GLU A 165 11.15 25.79 4.42
C GLU A 165 12.08 27.00 4.29
N ALA A 166 12.77 27.36 5.38
CA ALA A 166 13.77 28.42 5.39
C ALA A 166 15.13 28.02 4.77
N GLY A 167 15.28 26.78 4.29
CA GLY A 167 16.52 26.29 3.66
C GLY A 167 17.62 25.85 4.62
N TYR A 168 17.38 25.85 5.93
CA TYR A 168 18.30 25.36 6.96
C TYR A 168 18.29 23.82 7.04
N LYS A 169 18.71 23.16 5.96
CA LYS A 169 18.58 21.71 5.78
C LYS A 169 19.25 20.89 6.90
N GLN A 170 20.43 21.29 7.38
CA GLN A 170 21.10 20.54 8.45
C GLN A 170 20.31 20.57 9.76
N SER A 171 19.89 21.75 10.21
CA SER A 171 19.09 21.90 11.43
C SER A 171 17.73 21.21 11.31
N ALA A 172 17.09 21.28 10.12
CA ALA A 172 15.87 20.54 9.85
C ALA A 172 16.08 19.03 9.99
N ALA A 173 17.18 18.49 9.44
CA ALA A 173 17.49 17.07 9.52
C ALA A 173 17.71 16.60 10.97
N GLU A 174 18.45 17.38 11.77
CA GLU A 174 18.66 17.10 13.19
C GLU A 174 17.33 17.08 13.96
N LEU A 175 16.43 18.01 13.67
CA LEU A 175 15.10 18.05 14.30
C LEU A 175 14.21 16.87 13.85
N PHE A 176 14.25 16.47 12.57
CA PHE A 176 13.53 15.28 12.11
C PHE A 176 14.05 13.99 12.77
N LEU A 177 15.37 13.86 12.93
CA LEU A 177 15.97 12.73 13.64
C LEU A 177 15.60 12.73 15.14
N LYS A 178 15.61 13.91 15.78
CA LYS A 178 15.15 14.06 17.16
C LYS A 178 13.67 13.68 17.27
N LEU A 179 12.84 14.11 16.32
CA LEU A 179 11.44 13.77 16.25
C LEU A 179 11.25 12.25 16.13
N ALA A 180 11.92 11.59 15.19
CA ALA A 180 11.77 10.15 14.96
C ALA A 180 12.25 9.27 16.13
N ASN A 181 13.11 9.80 17.01
CA ASN A 181 13.64 9.11 18.18
C ASN A 181 13.00 9.55 19.51
N HIS A 182 12.00 10.42 19.47
CA HIS A 182 11.27 10.82 20.66
C HIS A 182 10.46 9.63 21.25
N PRO A 183 10.32 9.51 22.59
CA PRO A 183 9.57 8.41 23.21
C PRO A 183 8.10 8.33 22.81
N GLU A 184 7.48 9.45 22.46
CA GLU A 184 6.09 9.52 21.98
C GLU A 184 5.94 9.24 20.47
N SER A 185 7.03 8.90 19.78
CA SER A 185 7.01 8.68 18.34
C SER A 185 6.42 7.32 17.99
N ASN A 186 5.40 7.36 17.12
CA ASN A 186 4.84 6.18 16.46
C ASN A 186 5.39 6.06 15.03
N HIS A 187 5.02 4.97 14.34
CA HIS A 187 5.46 4.71 12.98
C HIS A 187 5.11 5.83 11.98
N LEU A 188 3.96 6.51 12.14
CA LEU A 188 3.59 7.63 11.25
C LEU A 188 4.57 8.80 11.37
N ILE A 189 5.05 9.06 12.58
CA ILE A 189 6.03 10.11 12.86
C ILE A 189 7.39 9.75 12.27
N VAL A 190 7.81 8.49 12.43
CA VAL A 190 9.06 7.98 11.84
C VAL A 190 9.01 8.09 10.31
N PHE A 191 7.92 7.65 9.69
CA PHE A 191 7.69 7.78 8.24
C PHE A 191 7.67 9.23 7.77
N PHE A 192 7.04 10.11 8.54
CA PHE A 192 7.00 11.55 8.25
C PHE A 192 8.40 12.16 8.28
N ALA A 193 9.21 11.86 9.30
CA ALA A 193 10.59 12.31 9.39
C ALA A 193 11.44 11.77 8.23
N ALA A 194 11.35 10.47 7.93
CA ALA A 194 12.05 9.83 6.82
C ALA A 194 11.72 10.47 5.46
N THR A 195 10.43 10.69 5.20
CA THR A 195 9.95 11.32 3.95
C THR A 195 10.46 12.75 3.82
N ASN A 196 10.51 13.51 4.92
CA ASN A 196 11.02 14.87 4.87
C ASN A 196 12.54 14.92 4.61
N LEU A 197 13.30 14.01 5.22
CA LEU A 197 14.74 13.85 4.95
C LEU A 197 14.99 13.48 3.49
N LEU A 198 14.21 12.53 2.95
CA LEU A 198 14.27 12.17 1.52
C LEU A 198 14.06 13.38 0.60
N GLN A 199 13.05 14.21 0.87
CA GLN A 199 12.77 15.42 0.09
C GLN A 199 13.88 16.49 0.17
N MET A 200 14.79 16.40 1.14
CA MET A 200 15.87 17.38 1.31
C MET A 200 17.09 17.10 0.40
N GLY A 201 17.17 15.91 -0.21
CA GLY A 201 18.14 15.52 -1.23
C GLY A 201 19.17 14.49 -0.78
N GLU A 202 20.06 14.11 -1.71
CA GLU A 202 21.01 12.98 -1.61
C GLU A 202 21.83 12.95 -0.31
N LEU A 203 22.27 14.13 0.18
CA LEU A 203 23.02 14.26 1.43
C LEU A 203 22.28 13.71 2.67
N TYR A 204 20.97 13.48 2.57
CA TYR A 204 20.13 13.00 3.65
C TYR A 204 19.50 11.62 3.37
N TYR A 205 19.84 10.97 2.25
CA TYR A 205 19.25 9.69 1.88
C TYR A 205 19.58 8.57 2.87
N GLU A 206 20.84 8.45 3.30
CA GLU A 206 21.23 7.46 4.31
C GLU A 206 20.40 7.59 5.59
N LYS A 207 20.23 8.83 6.10
CA LYS A 207 19.41 9.11 7.29
C LYS A 207 17.93 8.78 7.05
N ALA A 208 17.42 9.03 5.84
CA ALA A 208 16.04 8.67 5.48
C ALA A 208 15.86 7.15 5.43
N ILE A 209 16.82 6.43 4.85
CA ILE A 209 16.84 4.96 4.73
C ILE A 209 16.90 4.32 6.12
N ASP A 210 17.72 4.82 7.04
CA ASP A 210 17.76 4.32 8.42
C ASP A 210 16.40 4.43 9.12
N LEU A 211 15.71 5.57 8.95
CA LEU A 211 14.36 5.74 9.49
C LEU A 211 13.33 4.87 8.77
N PHE A 212 13.49 4.62 7.47
CA PHE A 212 12.64 3.69 6.72
C PHE A 212 12.84 2.24 7.16
N LYS A 213 14.07 1.81 7.47
CA LYS A 213 14.34 0.50 8.08
C LYS A 213 13.73 0.40 9.47
N LYS A 214 13.84 1.46 10.28
CA LYS A 214 13.17 1.53 11.59
C LYS A 214 11.65 1.42 11.46
N PHE A 215 11.07 2.08 10.47
CA PHE A 215 9.65 1.95 10.13
C PHE A 215 9.33 0.51 9.74
N ALA A 216 10.02 -0.07 8.77
CA ALA A 216 9.78 -1.43 8.29
C ALA A 216 9.94 -2.54 9.35
N GLY A 217 10.72 -2.29 10.41
CA GLY A 217 10.92 -3.23 11.52
C GLY A 217 9.79 -3.26 12.55
N ASP A 218 8.81 -2.36 12.48
CA ASP A 218 7.64 -2.34 13.37
C ASP A 218 6.58 -3.31 12.85
N SER A 219 6.28 -4.35 13.64
CA SER A 219 5.35 -5.44 13.29
C SER A 219 3.90 -4.99 13.10
N ASP A 220 3.53 -3.83 13.64
CA ASP A 220 2.18 -3.28 13.52
C ASP A 220 1.96 -2.64 12.13
N ILE A 221 3.01 -2.49 11.34
CA ILE A 221 2.94 -1.91 10.00
C ILE A 221 2.49 -2.96 8.99
N ARG A 222 1.62 -2.58 8.07
CA ARG A 222 1.22 -3.48 6.98
C ARG A 222 2.32 -3.61 5.93
N SER A 223 2.43 -4.79 5.32
CA SER A 223 3.39 -5.10 4.25
C SER A 223 3.33 -4.13 3.06
N ASP A 224 2.15 -3.65 2.67
CA ASP A 224 1.96 -2.70 1.57
C ASP A 224 2.56 -1.30 1.85
N ALA A 225 2.56 -0.88 3.12
CA ALA A 225 3.23 0.35 3.53
C ALA A 225 4.76 0.19 3.48
N ILE A 226 5.28 -0.99 3.82
CA ILE A 226 6.71 -1.31 3.73
C ILE A 226 7.15 -1.39 2.26
N LEU A 227 6.35 -2.01 1.38
CA LEU A 227 6.55 -2.01 -0.07
C LEU A 227 6.66 -0.58 -0.62
N SER A 228 5.73 0.29 -0.24
CA SER A 228 5.73 1.70 -0.66
C SER A 228 7.00 2.44 -0.25
N VAL A 229 7.60 2.07 0.88
CA VAL A 229 8.87 2.62 1.35
C VAL A 229 10.05 2.05 0.56
N ALA A 230 10.08 0.74 0.32
CA ALA A 230 11.09 0.10 -0.51
C ALA A 230 11.12 0.68 -1.94
N ASP A 231 9.95 0.90 -2.54
CA ASP A 231 9.81 1.55 -3.85
C ASP A 231 10.40 2.96 -3.87
N ARG A 232 10.23 3.73 -2.79
CA ARG A 232 10.84 5.06 -2.69
C ARG A 232 12.35 4.99 -2.63
N VAL A 233 12.93 4.02 -1.92
CA VAL A 233 14.38 3.81 -1.88
C VAL A 233 14.91 3.35 -3.24
N ARG A 234 14.20 2.44 -3.92
CA ARG A 234 14.52 2.04 -5.30
C ARG A 234 14.55 3.24 -6.26
N GLN A 235 13.58 4.14 -6.14
CA GLN A 235 13.48 5.35 -6.97
C GLN A 235 14.59 6.38 -6.70
N MET A 236 15.39 6.24 -5.62
CA MET A 236 16.58 7.08 -5.40
C MET A 236 17.72 6.76 -6.37
N GLY A 237 17.64 5.63 -7.07
CA GLY A 237 18.54 5.23 -8.15
C GLY A 237 19.42 4.02 -7.84
N PRO A 238 20.23 3.56 -8.81
CA PRO A 238 20.98 2.30 -8.72
C PRO A 238 21.92 2.20 -7.52
N ALA A 239 22.46 3.33 -7.05
CA ALA A 239 23.33 3.39 -5.88
C ALA A 239 22.64 2.94 -4.58
N TYR A 240 21.30 2.94 -4.56
CA TYR A 240 20.47 2.60 -3.39
C TYR A 240 19.70 1.28 -3.57
N HIS A 241 19.94 0.54 -4.65
CA HIS A 241 19.22 -0.72 -4.91
C HIS A 241 19.50 -1.77 -3.83
N VAL A 242 20.72 -1.83 -3.28
CA VAL A 242 21.05 -2.78 -2.19
C VAL A 242 20.17 -2.51 -0.96
N GLN A 243 20.01 -1.24 -0.58
CA GLN A 243 19.16 -0.83 0.53
C GLN A 243 17.67 -1.05 0.23
N ALA A 244 17.26 -0.89 -1.03
CA ALA A 244 15.90 -1.23 -1.46
C ALA A 244 15.63 -2.74 -1.35
N VAL A 245 16.58 -3.58 -1.80
CA VAL A 245 16.50 -5.05 -1.67
C VAL A 245 16.37 -5.46 -0.20
N GLU A 246 17.14 -4.86 0.71
CA GLU A 246 17.00 -5.12 2.14
C GLU A 246 15.58 -4.83 2.64
N LEU A 247 14.98 -3.70 2.25
CA LEU A 247 13.61 -3.35 2.63
C LEU A 247 12.57 -4.30 2.00
N TYR A 248 12.75 -4.70 0.73
CA TYR A 248 11.88 -5.70 0.11
C TYR A 248 11.98 -7.06 0.83
N LYS A 249 13.17 -7.48 1.25
CA LYS A 249 13.34 -8.68 2.09
C LYS A 249 12.66 -8.53 3.46
N MET A 250 12.59 -7.32 4.02
CA MET A 250 11.80 -7.10 5.25
C MET A 250 10.29 -7.29 5.00
N VAL A 251 9.78 -6.98 3.80
CA VAL A 251 8.38 -7.30 3.42
C VAL A 251 8.15 -8.80 3.45
N THR A 252 9.02 -9.59 2.82
CA THR A 252 8.81 -11.03 2.63
C THR A 252 8.79 -11.83 3.94
N HIS A 253 9.46 -11.32 4.98
CA HIS A 253 9.52 -11.94 6.30
C HIS A 253 8.59 -11.26 7.33
N HIS A 254 7.71 -10.36 6.88
CA HIS A 254 6.84 -9.61 7.78
C HIS A 254 5.70 -10.51 8.32
N PRO A 255 5.35 -10.45 9.63
CA PRO A 255 4.33 -11.33 10.23
C PRO A 255 2.95 -11.31 9.55
N ASN A 256 2.61 -10.19 8.91
CA ASN A 256 1.33 -9.96 8.25
C ASN A 256 1.45 -9.85 6.72
N VAL A 257 2.51 -10.41 6.13
CA VAL A 257 2.71 -10.36 4.67
C VAL A 257 1.67 -11.21 3.96
N THR A 258 1.11 -10.69 2.87
CA THR A 258 0.30 -11.51 1.97
C THR A 258 1.19 -12.17 0.91
N PRO A 259 0.83 -13.35 0.38
CA PRO A 259 1.56 -13.96 -0.74
C PRO A 259 1.73 -13.02 -1.94
N GLN A 260 0.75 -12.13 -2.17
CA GLN A 260 0.79 -11.14 -3.24
C GLN A 260 1.85 -10.05 -2.98
N ASP A 261 1.94 -9.54 -1.75
CA ASP A 261 2.96 -8.55 -1.38
C ASP A 261 4.37 -9.15 -1.44
N MET A 262 4.52 -10.40 -1.02
CA MET A 262 5.79 -11.13 -1.13
C MET A 262 6.18 -11.33 -2.60
N LEU A 263 5.24 -11.68 -3.47
CA LEU A 263 5.47 -11.78 -4.91
C LEU A 263 5.91 -10.43 -5.50
N GLN A 264 5.24 -9.34 -5.13
CA GLN A 264 5.57 -8.00 -5.61
C GLN A 264 6.97 -7.55 -5.14
N ALA A 265 7.33 -7.82 -3.89
CA ALA A 265 8.67 -7.56 -3.37
C ALA A 265 9.73 -8.34 -4.16
N THR A 266 9.46 -9.62 -4.42
CA THR A 266 10.37 -10.52 -5.16
C THR A 266 10.57 -10.07 -6.60
N LEU A 267 9.49 -9.71 -7.30
CA LEU A 267 9.55 -9.15 -8.65
C LEU A 267 10.39 -7.86 -8.69
N SER A 268 10.23 -6.99 -7.68
CA SER A 268 10.98 -5.75 -7.60
C SER A 268 12.49 -6.00 -7.41
N ILE A 269 12.85 -7.03 -6.64
CA ILE A 269 14.24 -7.48 -6.46
C ILE A 269 14.80 -8.00 -7.80
N GLN A 270 14.04 -8.83 -8.53
CA GLN A 270 14.41 -9.32 -9.85
C GLN A 270 14.60 -8.18 -10.85
N GLU A 271 13.69 -7.20 -10.90
CA GLU A 271 13.79 -6.04 -11.79
C GLU A 271 15.06 -5.20 -11.55
N MET A 272 15.61 -5.25 -10.34
CA MET A 272 16.87 -4.58 -9.99
C MET A 272 18.11 -5.41 -10.32
N GLY A 273 17.95 -6.64 -10.84
CA GLY A 273 19.03 -7.55 -11.25
C GLY A 273 19.59 -8.43 -10.13
N PHE A 274 18.90 -8.53 -9.00
CA PHE A 274 19.29 -9.39 -7.88
C PHE A 274 18.64 -10.77 -8.01
N ASP A 275 18.93 -11.45 -9.11
CA ASP A 275 18.24 -12.69 -9.51
C ASP A 275 18.41 -13.81 -8.48
N ASP A 276 19.59 -13.98 -7.89
CA ASP A 276 19.84 -14.99 -6.84
C ASP A 276 18.92 -14.79 -5.62
N ASP A 277 18.74 -13.54 -5.21
CA ASP A 277 17.82 -13.20 -4.11
C ASP A 277 16.36 -13.45 -4.50
N ALA A 278 15.98 -13.11 -5.73
CA ALA A 278 14.64 -13.34 -6.23
C ALA A 278 14.31 -14.83 -6.33
N ILE A 279 15.25 -15.66 -6.82
CA ILE A 279 15.09 -17.12 -6.92
C ILE A 279 14.85 -17.74 -5.54
N ALA A 280 15.63 -17.36 -4.54
CA ALA A 280 15.46 -17.86 -3.17
C ALA A 280 14.07 -17.51 -2.60
N LEU A 281 13.61 -16.27 -2.82
CA LEU A 281 12.30 -15.81 -2.35
C LEU A 281 11.14 -16.46 -3.12
N TYR A 282 11.30 -16.74 -4.41
CA TYR A 282 10.32 -17.50 -5.18
C TYR A 282 10.13 -18.91 -4.63
N GLU A 283 11.22 -19.60 -4.30
CA GLU A 283 11.17 -20.91 -3.68
C GLU A 283 10.47 -20.87 -2.32
N GLU A 284 10.81 -19.90 -1.48
CA GLU A 284 10.18 -19.70 -0.18
C GLU A 284 8.67 -19.45 -0.30
N LEU A 285 8.26 -18.54 -1.19
CA LEU A 285 6.87 -18.21 -1.43
C LEU A 285 6.08 -19.43 -1.94
N ALA A 286 6.67 -20.21 -2.86
CA ALA A 286 6.07 -21.44 -3.35
C ALA A 286 5.96 -22.54 -2.28
N ALA A 287 6.85 -22.52 -1.29
CA ALA A 287 6.84 -23.51 -0.21
C ALA A 287 5.77 -23.26 0.86
N GLN A 288 5.21 -22.05 0.92
CA GLN A 288 4.13 -21.72 1.86
C GLN A 288 2.87 -22.51 1.55
N LYS A 289 2.25 -23.05 2.60
CA LYS A 289 1.07 -23.92 2.51
C LYS A 289 -0.13 -23.23 1.86
N ASP A 290 -0.29 -21.94 2.14
CA ASP A 290 -1.48 -21.16 1.76
C ASP A 290 -1.24 -20.31 0.50
N THR A 291 -0.16 -20.56 -0.24
CA THR A 291 0.10 -19.85 -1.50
C THR A 291 -0.94 -20.27 -2.54
N PRO A 292 -1.75 -19.31 -3.05
CA PRO A 292 -2.75 -19.62 -4.06
C PRO A 292 -2.11 -20.20 -5.31
N PHE A 293 -2.77 -21.16 -5.95
CA PHE A 293 -2.19 -21.83 -7.11
C PHE A 293 -1.91 -20.89 -8.28
N ASP A 294 -2.76 -19.88 -8.51
CA ASP A 294 -2.50 -18.84 -9.52
C ASP A 294 -1.20 -18.08 -9.26
N LEU A 295 -0.76 -17.97 -8.00
CA LEU A 295 0.54 -17.40 -7.65
C LEU A 295 1.66 -18.41 -7.89
N VAL A 296 1.48 -19.69 -7.55
CA VAL A 296 2.45 -20.76 -7.88
C VAL A 296 2.76 -20.76 -9.37
N PHE A 297 1.74 -20.65 -10.21
CA PHE A 297 1.89 -20.59 -11.65
C PHE A 297 2.77 -19.40 -12.09
N GLN A 298 2.51 -18.23 -11.52
CA GLN A 298 3.30 -17.02 -11.79
C GLN A 298 4.75 -17.21 -11.32
N ILE A 299 4.97 -17.82 -10.15
CA ILE A 299 6.30 -18.12 -9.61
C ILE A 299 7.05 -19.06 -10.54
N ALA A 300 6.44 -20.18 -10.95
CA ALA A 300 7.05 -21.13 -11.87
C ALA A 300 7.41 -20.47 -13.20
N THR A 301 6.54 -19.60 -13.71
CA THR A 301 6.81 -18.81 -14.92
C THR A 301 8.04 -17.91 -14.75
N LYS A 302 8.15 -17.20 -13.62
CA LYS A 302 9.31 -16.35 -13.32
C LYS A 302 10.60 -17.13 -13.12
N LEU A 303 10.53 -18.30 -12.49
CA LEU A 303 11.68 -19.21 -12.40
C LEU A 303 12.16 -19.68 -13.79
N ILE A 304 11.24 -19.96 -14.73
CA ILE A 304 11.63 -20.28 -16.10
C ILE A 304 12.28 -19.09 -16.81
N GLU A 305 11.73 -17.88 -16.65
CA GLU A 305 12.35 -16.65 -17.21
C GLU A 305 13.78 -16.45 -16.70
N LEU A 306 14.07 -16.88 -15.47
CA LEU A 306 15.39 -16.88 -14.83
C LEU A 306 16.24 -18.11 -15.14
N GLY A 307 15.78 -19.01 -16.02
CA GLY A 307 16.50 -20.23 -16.40
C GLY A 307 16.46 -21.35 -15.35
N GLN A 308 15.70 -21.19 -14.27
CA GLN A 308 15.56 -22.16 -13.17
C GLN A 308 14.47 -23.20 -13.47
N LEU A 309 14.62 -23.95 -14.56
CA LEU A 309 13.62 -24.90 -15.03
C LEU A 309 13.31 -26.00 -13.99
N ASP A 310 14.35 -26.59 -13.39
CA ASP A 310 14.19 -27.67 -12.42
C ASP A 310 13.44 -27.21 -11.16
N MET A 311 13.71 -25.98 -10.71
CA MET A 311 12.99 -25.36 -9.60
C MET A 311 11.53 -25.09 -9.98
N ALA A 312 11.28 -24.56 -11.18
CA ALA A 312 9.92 -24.30 -11.66
C ALA A 312 9.07 -25.59 -11.72
N VAL A 313 9.66 -26.68 -12.21
CA VAL A 313 9.03 -28.01 -12.22
C VAL A 313 8.75 -28.49 -10.80
N SER A 314 9.73 -28.39 -9.90
CA SER A 314 9.60 -28.83 -8.50
C SER A 314 8.48 -28.07 -7.77
N VAL A 315 8.46 -26.75 -7.90
CA VAL A 315 7.42 -25.87 -7.34
C VAL A 315 6.04 -26.25 -7.87
N TYR A 316 5.89 -26.37 -9.19
CA TYR A 316 4.60 -26.70 -9.79
C TYR A 316 4.12 -28.10 -9.37
N LYS A 317 5.00 -29.10 -9.37
CA LYS A 317 4.71 -30.47 -8.93
C LYS A 317 4.16 -30.49 -7.50
N LYS A 318 4.84 -29.81 -6.57
CA LYS A 318 4.43 -29.74 -5.15
C LYS A 318 3.07 -29.07 -4.95
N SER A 319 2.72 -28.11 -5.78
CA SER A 319 1.41 -27.44 -5.70
C SER A 319 0.31 -28.23 -6.41
N ALA A 320 0.62 -28.89 -7.51
CA ALA A 320 -0.34 -29.73 -8.24
C ALA A 320 -0.87 -30.88 -7.37
N THR A 321 -0.07 -31.43 -6.45
CA THR A 321 -0.54 -32.45 -5.49
C THR A 321 -1.62 -31.95 -4.53
N GLN A 322 -1.86 -30.64 -4.44
CA GLN A 322 -2.84 -30.04 -3.53
C GLN A 322 -4.13 -29.61 -4.25
N LEU A 323 -4.15 -29.63 -5.58
CA LEU A 323 -5.31 -29.22 -6.39
C LEU A 323 -6.22 -30.39 -6.78
N PRO A 324 -7.53 -30.17 -7.01
CA PRO A 324 -8.37 -31.13 -7.73
C PRO A 324 -7.83 -31.47 -9.13
N ILE A 325 -8.00 -32.70 -9.58
CA ILE A 325 -7.47 -33.16 -10.88
C ILE A 325 -7.95 -32.31 -12.08
N ASP A 326 -9.20 -31.85 -12.07
CA ASP A 326 -9.77 -31.05 -13.17
C ASP A 326 -9.10 -29.68 -13.31
N ASP A 327 -8.69 -29.07 -12.18
CA ASP A 327 -7.94 -27.82 -12.19
C ASP A 327 -6.54 -28.03 -12.79
N ILE A 328 -5.88 -29.15 -12.46
CA ILE A 328 -4.58 -29.51 -13.04
C ILE A 328 -4.69 -29.66 -14.55
N PHE A 329 -5.71 -30.37 -15.06
CA PHE A 329 -5.90 -30.52 -16.51
C PHE A 329 -6.09 -29.18 -17.22
N ARG A 330 -6.93 -28.29 -16.67
CA ARG A 330 -7.14 -26.95 -17.23
C ARG A 330 -5.82 -26.17 -17.31
N ASP A 331 -4.96 -26.31 -16.32
CA ASP A 331 -3.70 -25.56 -16.29
C ASP A 331 -2.62 -26.19 -17.18
N LEU A 332 -2.59 -27.52 -17.34
CA LEU A 332 -1.77 -28.18 -18.36
C LEU A 332 -2.15 -27.74 -19.78
N GLU A 333 -3.44 -27.52 -20.05
CA GLU A 333 -3.90 -26.97 -21.33
C GLU A 333 -3.42 -25.54 -21.54
N LYS A 334 -3.46 -24.68 -20.50
CA LYS A 334 -2.91 -23.32 -20.57
C LYS A 334 -1.40 -23.34 -20.82
N LEU A 335 -0.64 -24.13 -20.05
CA LEU A 335 0.82 -24.27 -20.23
C LEU A 335 1.18 -24.72 -21.64
N LYS A 336 0.45 -25.70 -22.18
CA LYS A 336 0.62 -26.16 -23.55
C LYS A 336 0.37 -25.05 -24.57
N ALA A 337 -0.63 -24.20 -24.35
CA ALA A 337 -0.93 -23.06 -25.21
C ALA A 337 0.12 -21.94 -25.13
N MET A 338 0.83 -21.81 -24.01
CA MET A 338 1.88 -20.80 -23.81
C MET A 338 3.21 -21.17 -24.49
N GLY A 339 3.36 -22.41 -24.98
CA GLY A 339 4.42 -22.82 -25.89
C GLY A 339 5.48 -23.74 -25.28
N LEU A 340 6.53 -24.02 -26.07
CA LEU A 340 7.51 -25.09 -25.81
C LEU A 340 8.31 -24.93 -24.52
N VAL A 341 8.48 -23.71 -24.05
CA VAL A 341 9.25 -23.39 -22.84
C VAL A 341 8.61 -24.00 -21.58
N TYR A 342 7.29 -24.27 -21.60
CA TYR A 342 6.55 -24.86 -20.48
C TYR A 342 6.35 -26.38 -20.62
N TYR A 343 6.79 -26.99 -21.72
CA TYR A 343 6.63 -28.43 -21.95
C TYR A 343 7.28 -29.29 -20.86
N PRO A 344 8.42 -28.93 -20.25
CA PRO A 344 8.99 -29.71 -19.15
C PRO A 344 8.06 -29.79 -17.94
N ILE A 345 7.39 -28.68 -17.58
CA ILE A 345 6.40 -28.67 -16.49
C ILE A 345 5.22 -29.59 -16.85
N VAL A 346 4.71 -29.49 -18.08
CA VAL A 346 3.61 -30.33 -18.53
C VAL A 346 3.99 -31.81 -18.49
N PHE A 347 5.17 -32.15 -19.00
CA PHE A 347 5.67 -33.51 -19.04
C PHE A 347 5.85 -34.09 -17.63
N GLU A 348 6.55 -33.41 -16.74
CA GLU A 348 6.83 -33.89 -15.39
C GLU A 348 5.56 -33.98 -14.53
N THR A 349 4.59 -33.09 -14.76
CA THR A 349 3.28 -33.18 -14.10
C THR A 349 2.50 -34.40 -14.60
N LEU A 350 2.46 -34.64 -15.91
CA LEU A 350 1.82 -35.83 -16.47
C LEU A 350 2.50 -37.11 -15.96
N LYS A 351 3.83 -37.13 -15.87
CA LYS A 351 4.61 -38.27 -15.36
C LYS A 351 4.24 -38.56 -13.91
N MET A 352 4.25 -37.53 -13.06
CA MET A 352 3.81 -37.64 -11.66
C MET A 352 2.39 -38.21 -11.54
N LEU A 353 1.42 -37.71 -12.31
CA LEU A 353 0.03 -38.18 -12.22
C LEU A 353 -0.16 -39.62 -12.69
N ILE A 354 0.72 -40.13 -13.56
CA ILE A 354 0.71 -41.53 -14.03
C ILE A 354 1.38 -42.44 -13.00
N ASP A 355 2.55 -42.04 -12.50
CA ASP A 355 3.36 -42.84 -11.58
C ASP A 355 2.77 -42.90 -10.17
N GLU A 356 2.13 -41.81 -9.73
CA GLU A 356 1.47 -41.66 -8.43
C GLU A 356 -0.02 -41.36 -8.63
N PRO A 357 -0.82 -42.36 -9.03
CA PRO A 357 -2.22 -42.15 -9.35
C PRO A 357 -3.01 -41.75 -8.10
N ARG A 358 -3.68 -40.61 -8.17
CA ARG A 358 -4.53 -40.12 -7.08
C ARG A 358 -5.91 -40.78 -7.11
N ASP A 359 -6.55 -40.82 -5.94
CA ASP A 359 -7.88 -41.43 -5.77
C ASP A 359 -8.99 -40.67 -6.50
N ASP A 360 -8.78 -39.38 -6.79
CA ASP A 360 -9.71 -38.53 -7.52
C ASP A 360 -9.57 -38.61 -9.05
N VAL A 361 -8.64 -39.42 -9.57
CA VAL A 361 -8.45 -39.62 -11.02
C VAL A 361 -9.24 -40.83 -11.51
N THR A 362 -10.20 -40.61 -12.42
CA THR A 362 -10.98 -41.68 -13.04
C THR A 362 -10.15 -42.51 -14.02
N ASP A 363 -10.59 -43.74 -14.33
CA ASP A 363 -9.92 -44.59 -15.33
C ASP A 363 -9.88 -43.94 -16.73
N GLU A 364 -10.92 -43.16 -17.08
CA GLU A 364 -10.96 -42.39 -18.32
C GLU A 364 -9.89 -41.28 -18.33
N GLN A 365 -9.75 -40.55 -17.22
CA GLN A 365 -8.71 -39.53 -17.07
C GLN A 365 -7.31 -40.17 -17.10
N ARG A 366 -7.10 -41.35 -16.50
CA ARG A 366 -5.83 -42.10 -16.60
C ARG A 366 -5.51 -42.52 -18.03
N GLY A 367 -6.51 -42.97 -18.79
CA GLY A 367 -6.37 -43.26 -20.21
C GLY A 367 -5.95 -42.02 -21.01
N THR A 368 -6.55 -40.87 -20.69
CA THR A 368 -6.21 -39.57 -21.28
C THR A 368 -4.78 -39.13 -20.94
N LEU A 369 -4.36 -39.22 -19.67
CA LEU A 369 -3.00 -38.91 -19.23
C LEU A 369 -1.97 -39.77 -19.96
N SER A 370 -2.21 -41.09 -20.02
CA SER A 370 -1.35 -42.03 -20.74
C SER A 370 -1.25 -41.71 -22.23
N PHE A 371 -2.37 -41.35 -22.86
CA PHE A 371 -2.38 -40.91 -24.26
C PHE A 371 -1.59 -39.61 -24.47
N LEU A 372 -1.77 -38.62 -23.60
CA LEU A 372 -1.05 -37.35 -23.66
C LEU A 372 0.46 -37.57 -23.47
N MET A 373 0.85 -38.38 -22.49
CA MET A 373 2.25 -38.73 -22.25
C MET A 373 2.88 -39.40 -23.47
N ASN A 374 2.20 -40.38 -24.06
CA ASN A 374 2.66 -41.04 -25.29
C ASN A 374 2.79 -40.07 -26.46
N CYS A 375 1.87 -39.10 -26.59
CA CYS A 375 2.02 -38.01 -27.57
C CYS A 375 3.29 -37.19 -27.27
N PHE A 376 3.48 -36.74 -26.03
CA PHE A 376 4.66 -35.98 -25.64
C PHE A 376 5.95 -36.73 -25.97
N ILE A 377 6.11 -37.98 -25.54
CA ILE A 377 7.30 -38.81 -25.83
C ILE A 377 7.53 -38.96 -27.33
N LYS A 378 6.47 -39.20 -28.12
CA LYS A 378 6.59 -39.39 -29.57
C LYS A 378 7.00 -38.11 -30.30
N TYR A 379 6.55 -36.95 -29.84
CA TYR A 379 6.77 -35.67 -30.51
C TYR A 379 7.92 -34.85 -29.91
N LEU A 380 8.41 -35.15 -28.71
CA LEU A 380 9.55 -34.47 -28.05
C LEU A 380 10.80 -34.40 -28.95
N PRO A 381 11.23 -35.49 -29.62
CA PRO A 381 12.42 -35.47 -30.48
C PRO A 381 12.29 -34.55 -31.70
N LEU A 382 11.05 -34.24 -32.11
CA LEU A 382 10.78 -33.31 -33.21
C LEU A 382 10.85 -31.84 -32.74
N LEU A 383 10.67 -31.60 -31.45
CA LEU A 383 10.74 -30.28 -30.82
C LEU A 383 12.18 -29.89 -30.46
N GLY A 384 13.02 -30.86 -30.09
CA GLY A 384 14.44 -30.65 -29.71
C GLY A 384 15.39 -30.25 -30.86
N LYS A 385 14.96 -30.29 -32.13
CA LYS A 385 15.80 -29.85 -33.27
C LYS A 385 15.92 -28.32 -33.42
N GLY A 386 15.19 -27.53 -32.62
CA GLY A 386 15.23 -26.07 -32.66
C GLY A 386 15.56 -25.38 -31.32
N VAL A 387 15.59 -26.12 -30.21
CA VAL A 387 15.81 -25.59 -28.85
C VAL A 387 16.77 -26.57 -28.20
N GLY A 388 17.97 -26.14 -27.83
CA GLY A 388 19.11 -27.00 -27.46
C GLY A 388 18.92 -27.85 -26.19
N TYR A 389 17.97 -28.77 -26.22
CA TYR A 389 17.82 -29.84 -25.24
C TYR A 389 18.81 -30.94 -25.57
N SER A 390 19.73 -31.21 -24.64
CA SER A 390 20.48 -32.47 -24.65
C SER A 390 19.50 -33.61 -24.40
N SER A 391 19.59 -34.67 -25.19
CA SER A 391 18.80 -35.90 -25.06
C SER A 391 18.98 -36.62 -23.72
N ASP A 392 20.02 -36.26 -22.96
CA ASP A 392 20.48 -37.03 -21.81
C ASP A 392 19.66 -36.80 -20.53
N SER A 393 18.84 -35.75 -20.47
CA SER A 393 17.97 -35.46 -19.32
C SER A 393 16.62 -36.18 -19.33
N PHE A 394 16.28 -36.90 -20.42
CA PHE A 394 14.97 -37.54 -20.59
C PHE A 394 15.00 -39.08 -20.62
N THR A 395 16.16 -39.71 -20.55
CA THR A 395 16.27 -41.18 -20.43
C THR A 395 16.48 -41.56 -18.97
N GLY A 396 15.39 -41.55 -18.20
CA GLY A 396 15.33 -41.98 -16.79
C GLY A 396 13.97 -42.58 -16.45
#